data_AF-A0A1Y4NWE5-F1
#
_entry.id   AF-A0A1Y4NWE5-F1
#
_cell.length_a   1.000
_cell.length_b   1.000
_cell.length_c   1.000
_cell.angle_alpha   90.00
_cell.angle_beta   90.00
_cell.angle_gamma   90.00
#
_symmetry.space_group_name_H-M   'P 1'
#
loop_
_entity.id
_entity.type
_entity.pdbx_description
1 polymer ?
#
loop_
_entity_poly.entity_id
_entity_poly.type
_entity_poly.pdbx_seq_one_letter_code
_entity_poly.pdbx_strand_id
1 'polypeptide(L)'
;MFHFDGQTDTEAETFDLLRTYLPNYRVNLIDAGNMENINRFHTDFQQIFGVLQYRGKKDELRSYMLENRDYFGQVDAETYYALQSFLHSEKILKEVEISQGKERIDMCQALEELYADGVKAGEKTGRTQEILEIISKMLQENFSASTIKKCTDATDEELQNARNLMDKMSVQTS
;
A
#
# COMPACT_ATOMS: atom_id res chain seq x y z
N MET A 1 19.03 -8.02 22.27
CA MET A 1 19.08 -7.63 20.84
C MET A 1 20.03 -8.59 20.18
N PHE A 2 19.55 -9.42 19.25
CA PHE A 2 20.40 -10.37 18.54
C PHE A 2 21.34 -9.58 17.62
N HIS A 3 22.65 -9.67 17.83
CA HIS A 3 23.66 -9.17 16.89
C HIS A 3 24.13 -10.36 16.07
N PHE A 4 23.58 -10.46 14.85
CA PHE A 4 24.14 -11.28 13.80
C PHE A 4 25.07 -10.36 13.01
N ASP A 5 26.33 -10.31 13.43
CA ASP A 5 27.35 -9.65 12.64
C ASP A 5 27.57 -10.54 11.41
N GLY A 6 27.18 -10.05 10.23
CA GLY A 6 27.16 -10.80 8.96
C GLY A 6 28.54 -11.19 8.42
N GLN A 7 29.51 -11.51 9.29
CA GLN A 7 30.82 -12.02 8.95
C GLN A 7 31.05 -13.39 9.60
N THR A 8 31.07 -14.41 8.74
CA THR A 8 31.83 -15.67 8.90
C THR A 8 31.45 -16.64 10.02
N ASP A 9 30.23 -16.63 10.53
CA ASP A 9 29.77 -17.79 11.31
C ASP A 9 29.33 -18.91 10.34
N THR A 10 29.94 -20.07 10.45
CA THR A 10 29.52 -21.26 9.69
C THR A 10 28.12 -21.72 10.13
N GLU A 11 27.38 -22.43 9.27
CA GLU A 11 26.06 -23.01 9.63
C GLU A 11 26.14 -23.87 10.90
N ALA A 12 27.30 -24.48 11.19
CA ALA A 12 27.53 -25.26 12.39
C ALA A 12 27.62 -24.40 13.67
N GLU A 13 28.34 -23.28 13.63
CA GLU A 13 28.49 -22.38 14.78
C GLU A 13 27.16 -21.70 15.13
N THR A 14 26.39 -21.30 14.12
CA THR A 14 25.03 -20.76 14.30
C THR A 14 24.06 -21.80 14.87
N PHE A 15 24.13 -23.06 14.41
CA PHE A 15 23.33 -24.16 14.94
C PHE A 15 23.65 -24.47 16.41
N ASP A 16 24.93 -24.53 16.77
CA ASP A 16 25.36 -24.79 18.15
C ASP A 16 24.94 -23.66 19.10
N LEU A 17 25.03 -22.40 18.64
CA LEU A 17 24.52 -21.24 19.38
C LEU A 17 23.01 -21.34 19.58
N LEU A 18 22.23 -21.59 18.52
CA LEU A 18 20.78 -21.76 18.59
C LEU A 18 20.39 -22.87 19.56
N ARG A 19 21.16 -23.97 19.63
CA ARG A 19 20.92 -25.09 20.56
C ARG A 19 21.05 -24.71 22.03
N THR A 20 21.82 -23.67 22.35
CA THR A 20 21.92 -23.17 23.75
C THR A 20 20.69 -22.36 24.16
N TYR A 21 19.93 -21.81 23.21
CA TYR A 21 18.78 -20.93 23.47
C TYR A 21 17.44 -21.58 23.16
N LEU A 22 17.38 -22.47 22.18
CA LEU A 22 16.19 -23.21 21.79
C LEU A 22 16.20 -24.56 22.51
N PRO A 23 15.27 -24.80 23.45
CA PRO A 23 15.12 -26.13 24.03
C PRO A 23 14.78 -27.12 22.92
N ASN A 24 15.01 -28.41 23.17
CA ASN A 24 14.73 -29.49 22.22
C ASN A 24 13.21 -29.69 22.05
N TYR A 25 12.54 -28.72 21.44
CA TYR A 25 11.15 -28.74 21.06
C TYR A 25 11.01 -29.18 19.61
N ARG A 26 9.98 -29.98 19.35
CA ARG A 26 9.59 -30.30 17.98
C ARG A 26 9.08 -29.03 17.28
N VAL A 27 9.82 -28.56 16.29
CA VAL A 27 9.39 -27.47 15.41
C VAL A 27 8.43 -28.04 14.37
N ASN A 28 7.25 -27.43 14.25
CA ASN A 28 6.31 -27.72 13.17
C ASN A 28 6.23 -26.49 12.27
N LEU A 29 6.60 -26.64 11.01
CA LEU A 29 6.51 -25.58 10.02
C LEU A 29 5.14 -25.65 9.34
N ILE A 30 4.52 -24.48 9.16
CA ILE A 30 3.25 -24.33 8.47
C ILE A 30 3.43 -23.34 7.32
N ASP A 31 2.86 -23.66 6.17
CA ASP A 31 2.71 -22.71 5.08
C ASP A 31 1.42 -21.92 5.28
N ALA A 32 1.54 -20.70 5.78
CA ALA A 32 0.42 -19.84 6.11
C ALA A 32 -0.45 -19.45 4.89
N GLY A 33 0.12 -19.46 3.68
CA GLY A 33 -0.61 -19.11 2.44
C GLY A 33 -1.32 -20.30 1.80
N ASN A 34 -1.05 -21.53 2.26
CA ASN A 34 -1.59 -22.75 1.65
C ASN A 34 -2.05 -23.75 2.71
N MET A 35 -3.04 -23.34 3.52
CA MET A 35 -3.65 -24.19 4.54
C MET A 35 -5.02 -24.73 4.10
N GLU A 36 -5.17 -26.06 4.13
CA GLU A 36 -6.45 -26.72 3.81
C GLU A 36 -7.49 -26.64 4.93
N ASN A 37 -7.05 -26.51 6.18
CA ASN A 37 -7.90 -26.65 7.36
C ASN A 37 -7.91 -25.38 8.23
N ILE A 38 -8.02 -24.20 7.61
CA ILE A 38 -8.04 -22.91 8.32
C ILE A 38 -9.14 -22.87 9.39
N ASN A 39 -10.25 -23.56 9.17
CA ASN A 39 -11.38 -23.66 10.12
C ASN A 39 -11.03 -24.32 11.47
N ARG A 40 -9.83 -24.91 11.62
CA ARG A 40 -9.34 -25.43 12.90
C ARG A 40 -8.78 -24.34 13.82
N PHE A 41 -8.45 -23.19 13.26
CA PHE A 41 -8.15 -21.99 14.03
C PHE A 41 -9.48 -21.31 14.35
N HIS A 42 -9.63 -20.83 15.58
CA HIS A 42 -10.88 -20.24 16.08
C HIS A 42 -10.68 -18.82 16.63
N THR A 43 -9.55 -18.19 16.28
CA THR A 43 -9.11 -16.87 16.74
C THR A 43 -8.58 -16.05 15.57
N ASP A 44 -7.88 -14.96 15.84
CA ASP A 44 -7.31 -14.04 14.83
C ASP A 44 -6.45 -14.74 13.78
N PHE A 45 -5.76 -15.82 14.15
CA PHE A 45 -4.99 -16.63 13.20
C PHE A 45 -5.84 -17.21 12.07
N GLN A 46 -7.10 -17.58 12.33
CA GLN A 46 -8.01 -18.05 11.29
C GLN A 46 -8.17 -16.99 10.19
N GLN A 47 -8.35 -15.74 10.64
CA GLN A 47 -8.62 -14.61 9.77
C GLN A 47 -7.35 -14.15 9.06
N ILE A 48 -6.23 -14.07 9.78
CA ILE A 48 -4.90 -13.76 9.21
C ILE A 48 -4.52 -14.78 8.12
N PHE A 49 -4.68 -16.09 8.38
CA PHE A 49 -4.38 -17.12 7.39
C PHE A 49 -5.33 -17.07 6.20
N GLY A 50 -6.62 -16.77 6.41
CA GLY A 50 -7.54 -16.60 5.29
C GLY A 50 -7.15 -15.43 4.37
N VAL A 51 -6.77 -14.28 4.94
CA VAL A 51 -6.26 -13.15 4.15
C VAL A 51 -4.99 -13.56 3.38
N LEU A 52 -4.06 -14.28 4.03
CA LEU A 52 -2.84 -14.78 3.39
C LEU A 52 -3.11 -15.78 2.25
N GLN A 53 -4.09 -16.67 2.42
CA GLN A 53 -4.48 -17.65 1.41
C GLN A 53 -4.97 -16.98 0.12
N TYR A 54 -5.65 -15.84 0.24
CA TYR A 54 -6.14 -15.06 -0.89
C TYR A 54 -5.20 -13.93 -1.31
N ARG A 55 -3.97 -13.89 -0.79
CA ARG A 55 -2.97 -12.87 -1.16
C ARG A 55 -2.74 -12.86 -2.67
N GLY A 56 -2.87 -11.68 -3.28
CA GLY A 56 -2.72 -11.49 -4.72
C GLY A 56 -3.95 -11.89 -5.55
N LYS A 57 -4.97 -12.49 -4.94
CA LYS A 57 -6.23 -12.86 -5.60
C LYS A 57 -7.32 -11.86 -5.23
N LYS A 58 -7.31 -10.72 -5.92
CA LYS A 58 -8.12 -9.54 -5.59
C LYS A 58 -9.59 -9.85 -5.26
N ASP A 59 -10.28 -10.57 -6.14
CA ASP A 59 -11.72 -10.81 -5.98
C ASP A 59 -12.02 -11.80 -4.86
N GLU A 60 -11.21 -12.86 -4.72
CA GLU A 60 -11.35 -13.83 -3.63
C GLU A 60 -11.06 -13.20 -2.27
N LEU A 61 -10.00 -12.39 -2.18
CA LEU A 61 -9.67 -11.63 -0.98
C LEU A 61 -10.81 -10.66 -0.61
N ARG A 62 -11.36 -9.96 -1.60
CA ARG A 62 -12.49 -9.06 -1.39
C ARG A 62 -13.71 -9.80 -0.85
N SER A 63 -14.09 -10.92 -1.46
CA SER A 63 -15.21 -11.74 -0.99
C SER A 63 -14.98 -12.23 0.44
N TYR A 64 -13.78 -12.74 0.73
CA TYR A 64 -13.42 -13.20 2.07
C TYR A 64 -13.52 -12.10 3.12
N MET A 65 -13.03 -10.89 2.81
CA MET A 65 -13.13 -9.75 3.72
C MET A 65 -14.57 -9.29 3.95
N LEU A 66 -15.42 -9.36 2.93
CA LEU A 66 -16.84 -9.03 3.04
C LEU A 66 -17.61 -10.08 3.86
N GLU A 67 -17.32 -11.36 3.64
CA GLU A 67 -17.91 -12.47 4.40
C GLU A 67 -17.54 -12.42 5.89
N ASN A 68 -16.35 -11.92 6.21
CA ASN A 68 -15.85 -11.77 7.59
C ASN A 68 -15.86 -10.31 8.06
N ARG A 69 -16.77 -9.48 7.51
CA ARG A 69 -16.83 -8.03 7.82
C ARG A 69 -17.00 -7.74 9.31
N ASP A 70 -17.78 -8.54 10.03
CA ASP A 70 -18.01 -8.36 11.47
C ASP A 70 -16.70 -8.43 12.26
N TYR A 71 -15.77 -9.28 11.83
CA TYR A 71 -14.43 -9.38 12.38
C TYR A 71 -13.54 -8.21 11.94
N PHE A 72 -13.47 -7.96 10.63
CA PHE A 72 -12.59 -6.94 10.07
C PHE A 72 -13.00 -5.48 10.37
N GLY A 73 -14.24 -5.27 10.82
CA GLY A 73 -14.71 -3.98 11.34
C GLY A 73 -14.29 -3.69 12.77
N GLN A 74 -13.74 -4.67 13.50
CA GLN A 74 -13.39 -4.55 14.93
C GLN A 74 -12.06 -5.25 15.26
N VAL A 75 -11.05 -5.02 14.42
CA VAL A 75 -9.72 -5.61 14.59
C VAL A 75 -8.98 -4.88 15.71
N ASP A 76 -8.34 -5.60 16.63
CA ASP A 76 -7.46 -4.97 17.62
C ASP A 76 -6.15 -4.47 16.98
N ALA A 77 -5.40 -3.64 17.69
CA ALA A 77 -4.18 -3.05 17.17
C ALA A 77 -3.09 -4.10 16.83
N GLU A 78 -2.93 -5.15 17.64
CA GLU A 78 -1.91 -6.18 17.42
C GLU A 78 -2.21 -6.96 16.14
N THR A 79 -3.44 -7.41 15.98
CA THR A 79 -3.89 -8.10 14.77
C THR A 79 -3.78 -7.21 13.54
N TYR A 80 -4.08 -5.90 13.65
CA TYR A 80 -3.92 -4.96 12.55
C TYR A 80 -2.46 -4.88 12.08
N TYR A 81 -1.50 -4.74 13.01
CA TYR A 81 -0.07 -4.71 12.67
C TYR A 81 0.43 -6.05 12.11
N ALA A 82 -0.09 -7.17 12.62
CA ALA A 82 0.21 -8.49 12.06
C ALA A 82 -0.24 -8.57 10.59
N LEU A 83 -1.49 -8.21 10.29
CA LEU A 83 -2.02 -8.17 8.93
C LEU A 83 -1.21 -7.23 8.03
N GLN A 84 -0.88 -6.03 8.51
CA GLN A 84 -0.06 -5.06 7.79
C GLN A 84 1.31 -5.66 7.41
N SER A 85 1.98 -6.32 8.36
CA SER A 85 3.29 -6.93 8.17
C SER A 85 3.22 -8.12 7.20
N PHE A 86 2.25 -9.01 7.39
CA PHE A 86 2.09 -10.21 6.56
C PHE A 86 1.77 -9.86 5.10
N LEU A 87 1.01 -8.79 4.87
CA LEU A 87 0.66 -8.34 3.53
C LEU A 87 1.72 -7.47 2.86
N HIS A 88 2.78 -7.05 3.58
CA HIS A 88 3.77 -6.08 3.11
C HIS A 88 3.10 -4.80 2.62
N SER A 89 2.08 -4.36 3.37
CA SER A 89 1.23 -3.23 3.02
C SER A 89 1.52 -2.01 3.88
N GLU A 90 2.72 -1.91 4.46
CA GLU A 90 3.12 -0.84 5.40
C GLU A 90 2.99 0.55 4.77
N LYS A 91 3.17 0.64 3.45
CA LYS A 91 3.03 1.89 2.68
C LYS A 91 1.59 2.28 2.39
N ILE A 92 0.67 1.30 2.35
CA ILE A 92 -0.72 1.46 1.91
C ILE A 92 -1.61 1.62 3.14
N LEU A 93 -1.52 0.65 4.05
CA LEU A 93 -2.05 0.72 5.39
C LEU A 93 -1.08 1.56 6.22
N LYS A 94 -0.89 2.84 5.89
CA LYS A 94 -0.18 3.74 6.81
C LYS A 94 -0.85 3.68 8.18
N GLU A 95 -0.10 4.01 9.23
CA GLU A 95 -0.61 4.19 10.59
C GLU A 95 -1.97 4.89 10.50
N VAL A 96 -3.06 4.11 10.56
CA VAL A 96 -4.34 4.64 10.96
C VAL A 96 -3.96 5.32 12.24
N GLU A 97 -4.07 6.65 12.32
CA GLU A 97 -3.86 7.35 13.58
C GLU A 97 -4.84 6.66 14.52
N ILE A 98 -4.34 5.73 15.33
CA ILE A 98 -5.13 5.01 16.32
C ILE A 98 -5.40 6.11 17.33
N SER A 99 -6.44 6.89 17.02
CA SER A 99 -6.75 8.16 17.61
C SER A 99 -6.83 7.89 19.09
N GLN A 100 -5.87 8.44 19.83
CA GLN A 100 -5.67 8.40 21.28
C GLN A 100 -6.90 7.84 22.04
N GLY A 101 -7.01 6.49 22.14
CA GLY A 101 -8.06 5.82 22.92
C GLY A 101 -8.99 4.82 22.21
N LYS A 102 -8.90 4.56 20.90
CA LYS A 102 -9.65 3.46 20.26
C LYS A 102 -8.92 2.12 20.36
N GLU A 103 -9.47 1.16 21.11
CA GLU A 103 -8.96 -0.23 21.21
C GLU A 103 -9.21 -1.08 19.96
N ARG A 104 -10.11 -0.63 19.05
CA ARG A 104 -10.56 -1.37 17.87
C ARG A 104 -10.47 -0.51 16.61
N ILE A 105 -10.04 -1.11 15.53
CA ILE A 105 -9.80 -0.52 14.22
C ILE A 105 -10.81 -1.14 13.23
N ASP A 106 -11.55 -0.29 12.53
CA ASP A 106 -12.38 -0.72 11.40
C ASP A 106 -11.51 -0.75 10.14
N MET A 107 -11.01 -1.95 9.81
CA MET A 107 -10.13 -2.13 8.66
C MET A 107 -10.90 -2.02 7.33
N CYS A 108 -12.18 -2.39 7.31
CA CYS A 108 -13.03 -2.22 6.13
C CYS A 108 -13.17 -0.74 5.78
N GLN A 109 -13.47 0.10 6.77
CA GLN A 109 -13.53 1.55 6.61
C GLN A 109 -12.17 2.13 6.17
N ALA A 110 -11.06 1.69 6.80
CA ALA A 110 -9.73 2.17 6.42
C ALA A 110 -9.40 1.88 4.93
N LEU A 111 -9.78 0.70 4.43
CA LEU A 111 -9.58 0.36 3.01
C LEU A 111 -10.49 1.14 2.07
N GLU A 112 -11.74 1.42 2.48
CA GLU A 112 -12.67 2.27 1.71
C GLU A 112 -12.15 3.71 1.60
N GLU A 113 -11.63 4.26 2.69
CA GLU A 113 -11.01 5.60 2.72
C GLU A 113 -9.77 5.66 1.82
N LEU A 114 -8.88 4.67 1.91
CA LEU A 114 -7.71 4.56 1.01
C LEU A 114 -8.11 4.48 -0.46
N TYR A 115 -9.18 3.74 -0.78
CA TYR A 115 -9.69 3.67 -2.14
C TYR A 115 -10.22 5.03 -2.60
N ALA A 116 -11.03 5.70 -1.78
CA ALA A 116 -11.59 7.01 -2.10
C ALA A 116 -10.50 8.08 -2.31
N ASP A 117 -9.48 8.09 -1.45
CA ASP A 117 -8.31 8.96 -1.60
C ASP A 117 -7.54 8.66 -2.88
N GLY A 118 -7.37 7.37 -3.21
CA GLY A 118 -6.76 6.94 -4.46
C GLY A 118 -7.52 7.42 -5.70
N VAL A 119 -8.85 7.31 -5.70
CA VAL A 119 -9.71 7.82 -6.78
C VAL A 119 -9.57 9.33 -6.92
N LYS A 120 -9.69 10.07 -5.81
CA LYS A 120 -9.59 11.53 -5.80
C LYS A 120 -8.22 12.03 -6.25
N ALA A 121 -7.15 11.36 -5.81
CA ALA A 121 -5.79 11.65 -6.27
C ALA A 121 -5.65 11.38 -7.78
N GLY A 122 -6.20 10.26 -8.26
CA GLY A 122 -6.23 9.90 -9.67
C GLY A 122 -6.95 10.93 -10.54
N GLU A 123 -8.15 11.36 -10.14
CA GLU A 123 -8.92 12.40 -10.84
C GLU A 123 -8.17 13.74 -10.90
N LYS A 124 -7.56 14.15 -9.78
CA LYS A 124 -6.77 15.38 -9.71
C LYS A 124 -5.57 15.31 -10.65
N THR A 125 -4.81 14.22 -10.60
CA THR A 125 -3.66 14.02 -11.49
C THR A 125 -4.07 13.97 -12.96
N GLY A 126 -5.16 13.27 -13.28
CA GLY A 126 -5.70 13.20 -14.64
C GLY A 126 -6.12 14.56 -15.19
N ARG A 127 -6.85 15.35 -14.39
CA ARG A 127 -7.23 16.72 -14.77
C ARG A 127 -6.00 17.60 -15.02
N THR A 128 -5.01 17.54 -14.14
CA THR A 128 -3.78 18.33 -14.31
C THR A 128 -3.02 17.91 -15.57
N GLN A 129 -2.90 16.61 -15.85
CA GLN A 129 -2.26 16.11 -17.07
C GLN A 129 -3.01 16.57 -18.33
N GLU A 130 -4.33 16.42 -18.37
CA GLU A 130 -5.18 16.84 -19.48
C GLU A 130 -5.04 18.34 -19.77
N ILE A 131 -5.14 19.19 -18.73
CA ILE A 131 -5.01 20.65 -18.88
C ILE A 131 -3.61 21.01 -19.40
N LEU A 132 -2.55 20.38 -18.87
CA LEU A 132 -1.19 20.64 -19.32
C LEU A 132 -0.99 20.25 -20.80
N GLU A 133 -1.51 19.09 -21.22
CA GLU A 133 -1.44 18.65 -22.61
C GLU A 133 -2.16 19.61 -23.57
N ILE A 134 -3.37 20.07 -23.19
CA ILE A 134 -4.13 21.04 -23.98
C ILE A 134 -3.36 22.36 -24.08
N ILE A 135 -2.88 22.90 -22.96
CA ILE A 135 -2.12 24.16 -22.93
C ILE A 135 -0.86 24.03 -23.80
N SER A 136 -0.09 22.95 -23.65
CA SER A 136 1.11 22.72 -24.45
C SER A 136 0.81 22.69 -25.95
N LYS A 137 -0.28 22.03 -26.38
CA LYS A 137 -0.70 22.02 -27.78
C LYS A 137 -1.11 23.41 -28.27
N MET A 138 -1.88 24.16 -27.48
CA MET A 138 -2.26 25.53 -27.85
C MET A 138 -1.04 26.47 -27.93
N LEU A 139 -0.05 26.30 -27.05
CA LEU A 139 1.19 27.07 -27.11
C LEU A 139 2.00 26.75 -28.38
N GLN A 140 2.07 25.48 -28.80
CA GLN A 140 2.70 25.08 -30.06
C GLN A 140 2.01 25.69 -31.29
N GLU A 141 0.68 25.83 -31.23
CA GLU A 141 -0.11 26.51 -32.26
C GLU A 141 -0.06 28.06 -32.16
N ASN A 142 0.85 28.61 -31.33
CA ASN A 142 1.08 30.04 -31.11
C ASN A 142 -0.13 30.82 -30.57
N PHE A 143 -1.03 30.16 -29.83
CA PHE A 143 -2.10 30.86 -29.14
C PHE A 143 -1.55 31.76 -28.03
N SER A 144 -2.15 32.94 -27.88
CA SER A 144 -1.77 33.86 -26.81
C SER A 144 -2.19 33.33 -25.44
N ALA A 145 -1.42 33.66 -24.40
CA ALA A 145 -1.73 33.22 -23.03
C ALA A 145 -3.12 33.66 -22.55
N SER A 146 -3.62 34.82 -22.99
CA SER A 146 -4.96 35.31 -22.66
C SER A 146 -6.05 34.47 -23.31
N THR A 147 -5.84 33.99 -24.55
CA THR A 147 -6.76 33.08 -25.23
C THR A 147 -6.81 31.73 -24.53
N ILE A 148 -5.66 31.18 -24.16
CA ILE A 148 -5.56 29.86 -23.51
C ILE A 148 -6.31 29.87 -22.18
N LYS A 149 -6.04 30.84 -21.30
CA LYS A 149 -6.76 30.97 -20.02
C LYS A 149 -8.27 31.03 -20.19
N LYS A 150 -8.74 31.74 -21.22
CA LYS A 150 -10.17 31.91 -21.49
C LYS A 150 -10.84 30.62 -22.00
N CYS A 151 -10.09 29.76 -22.68
CA CYS A 151 -10.61 28.53 -23.28
C CYS A 151 -10.51 27.31 -22.35
N THR A 152 -9.56 27.30 -21.42
CA THR A 152 -9.26 26.13 -20.57
C THR A 152 -9.51 26.37 -19.08
N ASP A 153 -9.91 27.59 -18.70
CA ASP A 153 -9.99 28.06 -17.30
C ASP A 153 -8.70 27.80 -16.50
N ALA A 154 -7.56 27.75 -17.20
CA ALA A 154 -6.28 27.44 -16.60
C ALA A 154 -5.73 28.58 -15.75
N THR A 155 -5.07 28.21 -14.67
CA THR A 155 -4.33 29.10 -13.78
C THR A 155 -3.00 29.54 -14.40
N ASP A 156 -2.42 30.61 -13.85
CA ASP A 156 -1.06 31.04 -14.19
C ASP A 156 0.00 29.95 -13.92
N GLU A 157 -0.22 29.16 -12.87
CA GLU A 157 0.68 28.06 -12.49
C GLU A 157 0.67 26.94 -13.54
N GLU A 158 -0.51 26.51 -13.99
CA GLU A 158 -0.65 25.48 -15.04
C GLU A 158 -0.02 25.93 -16.36
N LEU A 159 -0.20 27.20 -16.72
CA LEU A 159 0.45 27.79 -17.90
C LEU A 159 1.98 27.81 -17.78
N GLN A 160 2.52 28.19 -16.62
CA GLN A 160 3.96 28.20 -16.42
C GLN A 160 4.53 26.78 -16.39
N ASN A 161 3.82 25.83 -15.79
CA ASN A 161 4.19 24.42 -15.78
C ASN A 161 4.26 23.84 -17.20
N ALA A 162 3.27 24.15 -18.06
CA ALA A 162 3.27 23.72 -19.45
C ALA A 162 4.44 24.33 -20.25
N ARG A 163 4.76 25.61 -20.03
CA ARG A 163 5.94 26.27 -20.65
C ARG A 163 7.25 25.61 -20.22
N ASN A 164 7.43 25.39 -18.92
CA ASN A 164 8.60 24.71 -18.38
C ASN A 164 8.76 23.30 -18.95
N LEU A 165 7.66 22.60 -19.22
CA LEU A 165 7.64 21.28 -19.85
C LEU A 165 8.16 21.35 -21.30
N MET A 166 7.69 22.33 -22.09
CA MET A 166 8.15 22.54 -23.47
C MET A 166 9.63 22.94 -23.54
N ASP A 167 10.10 23.79 -22.62
CA ASP A 167 11.51 24.21 -22.57
C ASP A 167 12.44 23.02 -22.30
N LYS A 168 12.05 22.11 -21.38
CA LYS A 168 12.80 20.88 -21.10
C LYS A 168 12.87 19.93 -22.31
N MET A 169 11.79 19.84 -23.09
CA MET A 169 11.77 19.02 -24.32
C MET A 169 12.67 19.60 -25.42
N SER A 170 12.82 20.93 -25.47
CA SER A 170 13.66 21.62 -26.46
C SER A 170 15.17 21.44 -26.22
N VAL A 171 15.57 21.33 -24.94
CA VAL A 171 16.97 21.19 -24.51
C VAL A 171 17.52 19.77 -24.70
N GLN A 172 16.68 18.73 -24.75
CA GLN A 172 17.10 17.34 -24.92
C GLN A 172 17.36 16.92 -26.38
N THR A 173 16.98 17.75 -27.35
CA THR A 173 17.16 17.50 -28.80
C THR A 173 18.36 18.22 -29.42
N SER A 174 19.23 18.84 -28.60
CA SER A 174 20.47 19.52 -29.04
C SER A 174 21.73 18.77 -28.58
#